data_AF-A0A8S1MQN2-F1
#
_entry.id   AF-A0A8S1MQN2-F1
#
_cell.length_a   1.000
_cell.length_b   1.000
_cell.length_c   1.000
_cell.angle_alpha   90.00
_cell.angle_beta   90.00
_cell.angle_gamma   90.00
#
_symmetry.space_group_name_H-M   'P 1'
#
loop_
_entity.id
_entity.type
_entity.pdbx_description
1 polymer ?
#
loop_
_entity_poly.entity_id
_entity_poly.type
_entity_poly.pdbx_seq_one_letter_code
_entity_poly.pdbx_strand_id
1 'polypeptide(L)'
;MNQPKMIENEKDLDCQGKHKLPISMVVLDPKLRSNQRLLCQQCIDDYETDAKTIGFKKVIQMLEDNRKKLLETLEVIIKQNIQNVELFQTQVYNLKSNLIQQLDHMIGNTKDWISNLQSAGSKYREYSFYEELDSIVMNQSSAYKDQINLSNQINMLYDTWNTKINSKLEIFKSFQEYKKCKDILNNLTQQSQRVEQISSNPTINHQQFSGLIILKSKQVRIYLQFNQAT
;
A
#
# COMPACT_ATOMS: atom_id res chain seq x y z
N MET A 1 16.94 17.01 1.95
CA MET A 1 16.79 16.99 0.49
C MET A 1 18.17 17.07 -0.12
N ASN A 2 18.54 16.08 -0.93
CA ASN A 2 19.86 16.04 -1.57
C ASN A 2 19.94 17.16 -2.61
N GLN A 3 20.90 18.08 -2.47
CA GLN A 3 21.15 19.09 -3.51
C GLN A 3 21.90 18.44 -4.68
N PRO A 4 21.69 18.90 -5.94
CA PRO A 4 22.53 18.50 -7.05
C PRO A 4 23.99 18.78 -6.72
N LYS A 5 24.86 17.81 -7.00
CA LYS A 5 26.31 17.96 -6.83
C LYS A 5 27.01 17.42 -8.07
N MET A 6 27.84 18.25 -8.68
CA MET A 6 28.74 17.82 -9.75
C MET A 6 29.77 16.84 -9.15
N ILE A 7 30.02 15.74 -9.85
CA ILE A 7 30.95 14.71 -9.39
C ILE A 7 32.38 15.18 -9.67
N GLU A 8 32.57 15.81 -10.82
CA GLU A 8 33.82 16.41 -11.27
C GLU A 8 34.17 17.66 -10.44
N ASN A 9 35.46 17.91 -10.22
CA ASN A 9 35.90 19.23 -9.74
C ASN A 9 36.12 20.14 -10.95
N GLU A 10 35.68 21.39 -10.87
CA GLU A 10 35.85 22.37 -11.97
C GLU A 10 37.31 22.56 -12.40
N LYS A 11 38.26 22.42 -11.47
CA LYS A 11 39.70 22.59 -11.73
C LYS A 11 40.31 21.45 -12.54
N ASP A 12 39.64 20.29 -12.57
CA ASP A 12 40.11 19.10 -13.26
C ASP A 12 39.60 19.04 -14.71
N LEU A 13 38.83 20.05 -15.15
CA LEU A 13 38.30 20.13 -16.49
C LEU A 13 39.31 20.78 -17.45
N ASP A 14 39.69 20.03 -18.49
CA ASP A 14 40.59 20.51 -19.53
C ASP A 14 39.83 21.20 -20.68
N CYS A 15 40.37 22.31 -21.16
CA CYS A 15 39.89 22.94 -22.39
C CYS A 15 40.35 22.15 -23.62
N GLN A 16 39.69 22.35 -24.76
CA GLN A 16 40.01 21.69 -26.02
C GLN A 16 41.49 21.83 -26.43
N GLY A 17 42.08 23.01 -26.24
CA GLY A 17 43.48 23.30 -26.54
C GLY A 17 44.48 22.82 -25.48
N LYS A 18 44.01 22.24 -24.36
CA LYS A 18 44.85 21.79 -23.23
C LYS A 18 45.77 22.88 -22.64
N HIS A 19 45.33 24.15 -22.67
CA HIS A 19 46.10 25.30 -22.21
C HIS A 19 46.30 25.39 -20.68
N LYS A 20 45.74 24.45 -19.89
CA LYS A 20 45.75 24.49 -18.41
C LYS A 20 45.21 25.81 -17.81
N LEU A 21 44.27 26.44 -18.51
CA LEU A 21 43.57 27.63 -18.06
C LEU A 21 42.13 27.25 -17.69
N PRO A 22 41.48 27.98 -16.75
CA PRO A 22 40.10 27.73 -16.38
C PRO A 22 39.15 27.79 -17.58
N ILE A 23 38.10 26.96 -17.57
CA ILE A 23 37.07 26.97 -18.59
C ILE A 23 36.21 28.22 -18.44
N SER A 24 36.09 28.99 -19.53
CA SER A 24 35.31 30.22 -19.60
C SER A 24 34.00 30.03 -20.35
N MET A 25 33.99 29.23 -21.43
CA MET A 25 32.83 29.03 -22.30
C MET A 25 32.64 27.56 -22.71
N VAL A 26 31.43 27.23 -23.10
CA VAL A 26 31.02 25.93 -23.62
C VAL A 26 30.38 26.11 -25.00
N VAL A 27 30.83 25.34 -25.98
CA VAL A 27 30.28 25.30 -27.35
C VAL A 27 29.09 24.33 -27.41
N LEU A 28 27.96 24.78 -27.95
CA LEU A 28 26.72 24.00 -28.06
C LEU A 28 26.53 23.29 -29.40
N ASP A 29 27.62 22.86 -30.04
CA ASP A 29 27.55 22.11 -31.30
C ASP A 29 27.38 20.60 -31.03
N PRO A 30 26.27 19.96 -31.47
CA PRO A 30 26.08 18.52 -31.31
C PRO A 30 27.14 17.67 -32.03
N LYS A 31 27.83 18.19 -33.04
CA LYS A 31 28.87 17.47 -33.79
C LYS A 31 30.19 17.34 -33.02
N LEU A 32 30.41 18.19 -32.01
CA LEU A 32 31.63 18.16 -31.19
C LEU A 32 31.55 17.07 -30.12
N ARG A 33 32.68 16.42 -29.86
CA ARG A 33 32.82 15.50 -28.71
C ARG A 33 32.86 16.29 -27.40
N SER A 34 32.54 15.65 -26.28
CA SER A 34 32.42 16.32 -24.96
C SER A 34 33.67 17.14 -24.58
N ASN A 35 34.87 16.61 -24.83
CA ASN A 35 36.14 17.27 -24.54
C ASN A 35 36.53 18.38 -25.53
N GLN A 36 35.81 18.51 -26.65
CA GLN A 36 36.00 19.59 -27.64
C GLN A 36 35.06 20.77 -27.38
N ARG A 37 34.18 20.68 -26.37
CA ARG A 37 33.18 21.72 -26.12
C ARG A 37 33.63 22.76 -25.10
N LEU A 38 34.70 22.50 -24.35
CA LEU A 38 35.15 23.35 -23.25
C LEU A 38 36.28 24.29 -23.73
N LEU A 39 36.06 25.60 -23.61
CA LEU A 39 37.01 26.62 -24.05
C LEU A 39 37.48 27.46 -22.86
N CYS A 40 38.80 27.66 -22.73
CA CYS A 40 39.38 28.68 -21.86
C CYS A 40 39.51 30.02 -22.61
N GLN A 41 39.91 31.09 -21.93
CA GLN A 41 40.08 32.41 -22.57
C GLN A 41 41.01 32.37 -23.79
N GLN A 42 42.17 31.73 -23.69
CA GLN A 42 43.08 31.58 -24.84
C GLN A 42 42.44 30.83 -26.00
N CYS A 43 41.65 29.78 -25.74
CA CYS A 43 40.93 29.10 -26.83
C CYS A 43 39.92 30.05 -27.51
N ILE A 44 39.30 30.96 -26.76
CA ILE A 44 38.31 31.90 -27.31
C ILE A 44 39.00 32.95 -28.16
N ASP A 45 40.18 33.41 -27.75
CA ASP A 45 40.96 34.41 -28.49
C ASP A 45 41.53 33.83 -29.80
N ASP A 46 41.89 32.53 -29.80
CA ASP A 46 42.50 31.83 -30.94
C ASP A 46 41.47 31.18 -31.90
N TYR A 47 40.20 31.05 -31.49
CA TYR A 47 39.19 30.25 -32.20
C TYR A 47 37.94 31.07 -32.56
N GLU A 48 37.79 31.37 -33.85
CA GLU A 48 36.52 31.86 -34.40
C GLU A 48 35.58 30.69 -34.68
N THR A 49 34.38 30.73 -34.10
CA THR A 49 33.34 29.73 -34.35
C THR A 49 31.98 30.39 -34.54
N ASP A 50 31.26 29.95 -35.57
CA ASP A 50 29.86 30.32 -35.79
C ASP A 50 28.91 29.58 -34.83
N ALA A 51 29.42 28.60 -34.08
CA ALA A 51 28.62 27.82 -33.15
C ALA A 51 28.22 28.66 -31.94
N LYS A 52 27.00 28.44 -31.45
CA LYS A 52 26.50 29.10 -30.24
C LYS A 52 27.33 28.71 -29.03
N THR A 53 27.85 29.70 -28.32
CA THR A 53 28.58 29.52 -27.06
C THR A 53 27.77 30.03 -25.86
N ILE A 54 28.00 29.44 -24.70
CA ILE A 54 27.45 29.90 -23.42
C ILE A 54 28.57 29.93 -22.38
N GLY A 55 28.58 30.94 -21.51
CA GLY A 55 29.53 31.00 -20.39
C GLY A 55 29.45 29.77 -19.49
N PHE A 56 30.59 29.24 -19.08
CA PHE A 56 30.70 27.98 -18.34
C PHE A 56 29.85 27.97 -17.05
N LYS A 57 29.92 29.04 -16.25
CA LYS A 57 29.11 29.19 -15.04
C LYS A 57 27.60 29.16 -15.30
N LYS A 58 27.16 29.72 -16.43
CA LYS A 58 25.75 29.68 -16.84
C LYS A 58 25.33 28.26 -17.24
N VAL A 59 26.21 27.49 -17.89
CA VAL A 59 25.94 26.07 -18.18
C VAL A 59 25.83 25.25 -16.90
N ILE A 60 26.73 25.44 -15.93
CA ILE A 60 26.64 24.78 -14.62
C ILE A 60 25.29 25.08 -13.98
N GLN A 61 24.91 26.36 -13.88
CA GLN A 61 23.63 26.75 -13.29
C GLN A 61 22.44 26.11 -14.02
N MET A 62 22.44 26.07 -15.34
CA MET A 62 21.39 25.40 -16.12
C MET A 62 21.33 23.88 -15.83
N LEU A 63 22.48 23.22 -15.68
CA LEU A 63 22.54 21.81 -15.34
C LEU A 63 22.03 21.56 -13.91
N GLU A 64 22.44 22.38 -12.96
CA GLU A 64 21.98 22.32 -11.56
C GLU A 64 20.48 22.55 -11.46
N ASP A 65 19.92 23.55 -12.15
CA ASP A 65 18.48 23.82 -12.20
C ASP A 65 17.71 22.64 -12.80
N ASN A 66 18.21 22.05 -13.89
CA ASN A 66 17.61 20.87 -14.51
C ASN A 66 17.65 19.65 -13.57
N ARG A 67 18.78 19.44 -12.87
CA ARG A 67 18.93 18.37 -11.88
C ARG A 67 18.03 18.59 -10.68
N LYS A 68 17.87 19.82 -10.20
CA LYS A 68 16.97 20.17 -9.11
C LYS A 68 15.53 19.82 -9.46
N LYS A 69 15.04 20.23 -10.63
CA LYS A 69 13.68 19.89 -11.11
C LYS A 69 13.46 18.38 -11.22
N LEU A 70 14.47 17.64 -11.71
CA LEU A 70 14.42 16.19 -11.76
C LEU A 70 14.31 15.59 -10.35
N LEU A 71 15.15 16.05 -9.41
CA LEU A 71 15.13 15.57 -8.03
C LEU A 71 13.79 15.85 -7.34
N GLU A 72 13.22 17.04 -7.52
CA GLU A 72 11.89 17.39 -6.99
C GLU A 72 10.81 16.44 -7.54
N THR A 73 10.87 16.13 -8.84
CA THR A 73 9.94 15.19 -9.48
C THR A 73 10.12 13.77 -8.92
N LEU A 74 11.37 13.30 -8.82
CA LEU A 74 11.68 11.98 -8.27
C LEU A 74 11.25 11.86 -6.82
N GLU A 75 11.44 12.90 -6.01
CA GLU A 75 11.04 12.91 -4.61
C GLU A 75 9.52 12.77 -4.46
N VAL A 76 8.73 13.46 -5.28
CA VAL A 76 7.28 13.31 -5.31
C VAL A 76 6.89 11.87 -5.67
N ILE A 77 7.51 11.28 -6.70
CA ILE A 77 7.24 9.92 -7.14
C ILE A 77 7.60 8.91 -6.04
N ILE A 78 8.79 9.02 -5.46
CA ILE A 78 9.27 8.14 -4.39
C ILE A 78 8.35 8.23 -3.19
N LYS A 79 8.02 9.45 -2.74
CA LYS A 79 7.12 9.69 -1.61
C LYS A 79 5.74 9.08 -1.83
N GLN A 80 5.16 9.24 -3.02
CA GLN A 80 3.86 8.64 -3.34
C GLN A 80 3.91 7.10 -3.30
N ASN A 81 4.99 6.49 -3.79
CA ASN A 81 5.16 5.04 -3.75
C ASN A 81 5.33 4.53 -2.31
N ILE A 82 6.11 5.22 -1.49
CA ILE A 82 6.25 4.91 -0.06
C ILE A 82 4.87 4.92 0.62
N GLN A 83 4.07 5.97 0.41
CA GLN A 83 2.72 6.08 0.97
C GLN A 83 1.80 4.93 0.54
N ASN A 84 1.88 4.50 -0.72
CA ASN A 84 1.07 3.38 -1.21
C ASN A 84 1.49 2.04 -0.56
N VAL A 85 2.79 1.83 -0.34
CA VAL A 85 3.32 0.65 0.34
C VAL A 85 2.93 0.65 1.83
N GLU A 86 3.01 1.79 2.50
CA GLU A 86 2.56 1.95 3.89
C GLU A 86 1.04 1.71 4.04
N LEU A 87 0.25 2.19 3.07
CA LEU A 87 -1.18 1.92 3.02
C LEU A 87 -1.47 0.42 2.85
N PHE A 88 -0.76 -0.25 1.94
CA PHE A 88 -0.86 -1.70 1.78
C PHE A 88 -0.52 -2.44 3.08
N GLN A 89 0.60 -2.08 3.72
CA GLN A 89 1.03 -2.66 4.98
C GLN A 89 -0.04 -2.51 6.07
N THR A 90 -0.66 -1.34 6.15
CA THR A 90 -1.77 -1.08 7.08
C THR A 90 -2.96 -2.01 6.83
N GLN A 91 -3.34 -2.23 5.57
CA GLN A 91 -4.43 -3.16 5.25
C GLN A 91 -4.09 -4.62 5.56
N VAL A 92 -2.83 -5.03 5.40
CA VAL A 92 -2.36 -6.36 5.81
C VAL A 92 -2.48 -6.54 7.33
N TYR A 93 -2.10 -5.54 8.12
CA TYR A 93 -2.28 -5.59 9.57
C TYR A 93 -3.75 -5.66 9.98
N ASN A 94 -4.63 -4.90 9.32
CA ASN A 94 -6.07 -4.97 9.57
C ASN A 94 -6.64 -6.35 9.24
N LEU A 95 -6.25 -6.95 8.12
CA LEU A 95 -6.64 -8.31 7.74
C LEU A 95 -6.21 -9.32 8.80
N LYS A 96 -4.94 -9.26 9.23
CA LYS A 96 -4.40 -10.13 10.28
C LYS A 96 -5.19 -9.98 11.59
N SER A 97 -5.44 -8.75 12.02
CA SER A 97 -6.19 -8.48 13.26
C SER A 97 -7.60 -9.07 13.20
N ASN A 98 -8.32 -8.83 12.10
CA ASN A 98 -9.67 -9.35 11.91
C ASN A 98 -9.71 -10.87 11.89
N LEU A 99 -8.76 -11.52 11.21
CA LEU A 99 -8.63 -12.98 11.18
C LEU A 99 -8.46 -13.55 12.59
N ILE A 100 -7.53 -13.00 13.37
CA ILE A 100 -7.28 -13.42 14.75
C ILE A 100 -8.55 -13.27 15.59
N GLN A 101 -9.23 -12.13 15.52
CA GLN A 101 -10.48 -11.91 16.25
C GLN A 101 -11.58 -12.92 15.89
N GLN A 102 -11.74 -13.27 14.60
CA GLN A 102 -12.74 -14.30 14.22
C GLN A 102 -12.36 -15.69 14.74
N LEU A 103 -11.06 -16.04 14.72
CA LEU A 103 -10.56 -17.30 15.29
C LEU A 103 -10.82 -17.37 16.80
N ASP A 104 -10.51 -16.29 17.53
CA ASP A 104 -10.74 -16.21 18.97
C ASP A 104 -12.22 -16.35 19.32
N HIS A 105 -13.12 -15.73 18.55
CA HIS A 105 -14.56 -15.90 18.73
C HIS A 105 -15.02 -17.36 18.50
N MET A 106 -14.47 -18.06 17.50
CA MET A 106 -14.81 -19.48 17.27
C MET A 106 -14.32 -20.38 18.41
N ILE A 107 -13.12 -20.11 18.92
CA ILE A 107 -12.58 -20.80 20.10
C ILE A 107 -13.48 -20.53 21.32
N GLY A 108 -13.87 -19.27 21.54
CA GLY A 108 -14.80 -18.87 22.61
C GLY A 108 -16.13 -19.62 22.52
N ASN A 109 -16.79 -19.58 21.36
CA ASN A 109 -18.05 -20.30 21.13
C ASN A 109 -17.93 -21.81 21.37
N THR A 110 -16.78 -22.41 21.05
CA THR A 110 -16.54 -23.84 21.28
C THR A 110 -16.33 -24.14 22.76
N LYS A 111 -15.60 -23.28 23.49
CA LYS A 111 -15.47 -23.39 24.97
C LYS A 111 -16.82 -23.26 25.67
N ASP A 112 -17.64 -22.30 25.24
CA ASP A 112 -18.99 -22.12 25.76
C ASP A 112 -19.86 -23.36 25.54
N TRP A 113 -19.80 -23.94 24.34
CA TRP A 113 -20.53 -25.18 24.03
C TRP A 113 -20.09 -26.34 24.93
N ILE A 114 -18.78 -26.53 25.14
CA ILE A 114 -18.25 -27.54 26.06
C ILE A 114 -18.76 -27.32 27.49
N SER A 115 -18.68 -26.07 27.99
CA SER A 115 -19.18 -25.71 29.33
C SER A 115 -20.68 -25.98 29.49
N ASN A 116 -21.47 -25.66 28.47
CA ASN A 116 -22.91 -25.92 28.46
C ASN A 116 -23.24 -27.41 28.43
N LEU A 117 -22.49 -28.22 27.69
CA LEU A 117 -22.65 -29.68 27.70
C LEU A 117 -22.31 -30.28 29.06
N GLN A 118 -21.22 -29.83 29.68
CA GLN A 118 -20.84 -30.26 31.03
C GLN A 118 -21.92 -29.89 32.05
N SER A 119 -22.47 -28.67 31.95
CA SER A 119 -23.56 -28.18 32.81
C SER A 119 -24.89 -28.90 32.58
N ALA A 120 -25.18 -29.30 31.34
CA ALA A 120 -26.35 -30.11 31.03
C ALA A 120 -26.22 -31.51 31.66
N GLY A 121 -25.06 -32.14 31.55
CA GLY A 121 -24.80 -33.45 32.16
C GLY A 121 -24.75 -33.42 33.68
N SER A 122 -24.25 -32.33 34.29
CA SER A 122 -24.15 -32.24 35.75
C SER A 122 -25.52 -32.23 36.45
N LYS A 123 -26.57 -31.72 35.78
CA LYS A 123 -27.95 -31.73 36.32
C LYS A 123 -28.48 -33.12 36.61
N TYR A 124 -27.94 -34.15 35.97
CA TYR A 124 -28.36 -35.54 36.12
C TYR A 124 -27.47 -36.33 37.09
N ARG A 125 -26.52 -35.66 37.78
CA ARG A 125 -25.69 -36.31 38.82
C ARG A 125 -26.43 -36.45 40.16
N GLU A 126 -27.37 -35.55 40.41
CA GLU A 126 -28.16 -35.52 41.63
C GLU A 126 -29.53 -36.12 41.33
N TYR A 127 -30.04 -36.93 42.25
CA TYR A 127 -31.38 -37.52 42.14
C TYR A 127 -32.09 -37.42 43.49
N SER A 128 -33.42 -37.33 43.44
CA SER A 128 -34.27 -37.44 44.63
C SER A 128 -34.72 -38.88 44.80
N PHE A 129 -34.34 -39.52 45.90
CA PHE A 129 -34.76 -40.90 46.19
C PHE A 129 -36.29 -41.06 46.11
N TYR A 130 -37.05 -40.09 46.62
CA TYR A 130 -38.51 -40.14 46.61
C TYR A 130 -39.09 -40.02 45.19
N GLU A 131 -38.52 -39.16 44.33
CA GLU A 131 -38.98 -39.03 42.94
C GLU A 131 -38.68 -40.28 42.11
N GLU A 132 -37.53 -40.91 42.34
CA GLU A 132 -37.19 -42.20 41.73
C GLU A 132 -38.09 -43.32 42.24
N LEU A 133 -38.36 -43.37 43.55
CA LEU A 133 -39.28 -44.35 44.15
C LEU A 133 -40.69 -44.20 43.60
N ASP A 134 -41.21 -42.97 43.52
CA ASP A 134 -42.54 -42.69 42.94
C ASP A 134 -42.60 -43.10 41.46
N SER A 135 -41.54 -42.86 40.71
CA SER A 135 -41.44 -43.28 39.30
C SER A 135 -41.52 -44.81 39.16
N ILE A 136 -40.82 -45.55 40.04
CA ILE A 136 -40.88 -47.02 40.10
C ILE A 136 -42.30 -47.49 40.45
N VAL A 137 -42.93 -46.89 41.47
CA VAL A 137 -44.29 -47.25 41.91
C VAL A 137 -45.32 -47.00 40.81
N MET A 138 -45.20 -45.90 40.06
CA MET A 138 -46.09 -45.56 38.96
C MET A 138 -45.81 -46.35 37.67
N ASN A 139 -44.81 -47.24 37.69
CA ASN A 139 -44.33 -48.01 36.53
C ASN A 139 -43.96 -47.10 35.34
N GLN A 140 -43.50 -45.88 35.63
CA GLN A 140 -43.02 -44.91 34.65
C GLN A 140 -41.49 -44.95 34.62
N SER A 141 -40.90 -45.17 33.45
CA SER A 141 -39.44 -45.07 33.30
C SER A 141 -39.01 -43.60 33.25
N SER A 142 -38.72 -43.02 34.42
CA SER A 142 -38.10 -41.68 34.58
C SER A 142 -36.83 -41.56 33.73
N ALA A 143 -35.98 -42.59 33.80
CA ALA A 143 -34.71 -42.66 33.08
C ALA A 143 -34.85 -42.46 31.55
N TYR A 144 -35.85 -43.06 30.92
CA TYR A 144 -36.06 -42.90 29.47
C TYR A 144 -36.48 -41.46 29.11
N LYS A 145 -37.34 -40.84 29.92
CA LYS A 145 -37.77 -39.45 29.73
C LYS A 145 -36.60 -38.49 29.92
N ASP A 146 -35.75 -38.72 30.92
CA ASP A 146 -34.58 -37.90 31.18
C ASP A 146 -33.51 -38.04 30.10
N GLN A 147 -33.33 -39.24 29.56
CA GLN A 147 -32.48 -39.46 28.39
C GLN A 147 -32.98 -38.69 27.17
N ILE A 148 -34.28 -38.71 26.89
CA ILE A 148 -34.88 -37.91 25.80
C ILE A 148 -34.65 -36.42 26.04
N ASN A 149 -34.90 -35.94 27.26
CA ASN A 149 -34.74 -34.54 27.61
C ASN A 149 -33.29 -34.07 27.44
N LEU A 150 -32.32 -34.85 27.93
CA LEU A 150 -30.89 -34.56 27.76
C LEU A 150 -30.50 -34.59 26.28
N SER A 151 -30.95 -35.59 25.52
CA SER A 151 -30.68 -35.66 24.08
C SER A 151 -31.21 -34.43 23.33
N ASN A 152 -32.42 -33.98 23.66
CA ASN A 152 -33.02 -32.78 23.05
C ASN A 152 -32.23 -31.52 23.41
N GLN A 153 -31.78 -31.39 24.66
CA GLN A 153 -30.93 -30.27 25.09
C GLN A 153 -29.58 -30.28 24.36
N ILE A 154 -28.94 -31.44 24.20
CA ILE A 154 -27.70 -31.58 23.44
C ILE A 154 -27.89 -31.15 21.99
N ASN A 155 -28.97 -31.58 21.34
CA ASN A 155 -29.28 -31.19 19.97
C ASN A 155 -29.48 -29.68 19.84
N MET A 156 -30.22 -29.05 20.75
CA MET A 156 -30.37 -27.59 20.77
C MET A 156 -29.04 -26.85 20.94
N LEU A 157 -28.17 -27.34 21.82
CA LEU A 157 -26.83 -26.78 22.02
C LEU A 157 -25.98 -26.93 20.77
N TYR A 158 -26.05 -28.08 20.10
CA TYR A 158 -25.37 -28.34 18.84
C TYR A 158 -25.85 -27.40 17.74
N ASP A 159 -27.15 -27.26 17.53
CA ASP A 159 -27.71 -26.38 16.49
C ASP A 159 -27.29 -24.92 16.70
N THR A 160 -27.28 -24.48 17.95
CA THR A 160 -26.84 -23.13 18.33
C THR A 160 -25.35 -22.94 18.03
N TRP A 161 -24.50 -23.89 18.45
CA TRP A 161 -23.06 -23.86 18.18
C TRP A 161 -22.77 -23.90 16.67
N ASN A 162 -23.41 -24.81 15.95
CA ASN A 162 -23.23 -25.00 14.51
C ASN A 162 -23.61 -23.72 13.74
N THR A 163 -24.72 -23.09 14.10
CA THR A 163 -25.14 -21.79 13.53
C THR A 163 -24.09 -20.71 13.77
N LYS A 164 -23.60 -20.58 15.01
CA LYS A 164 -22.56 -19.60 15.37
C LYS A 164 -21.26 -19.85 14.60
N ILE A 165 -20.78 -21.08 14.54
CA ILE A 165 -19.53 -21.42 13.83
C ILE A 165 -19.69 -21.20 12.33
N ASN A 166 -20.76 -21.70 11.70
CA ASN A 166 -20.97 -21.53 10.26
C ASN A 166 -21.07 -20.05 9.87
N SER A 167 -21.77 -19.23 10.67
CA SER A 167 -21.83 -17.78 10.42
C SER A 167 -20.44 -17.13 10.39
N LYS A 168 -19.49 -17.62 11.21
CA LYS A 168 -18.12 -17.13 11.26
C LYS A 168 -17.27 -17.66 10.12
N LEU A 169 -17.43 -18.94 9.77
CA LEU A 169 -16.74 -19.56 8.63
C LEU A 169 -17.11 -18.88 7.30
N GLU A 170 -18.36 -18.47 7.12
CA GLU A 170 -18.78 -17.76 5.91
C GLU A 170 -18.10 -16.38 5.77
N ILE A 171 -17.81 -15.69 6.87
CA ILE A 171 -17.10 -14.40 6.84
C ILE A 171 -15.71 -14.53 6.21
N PHE A 172 -15.04 -15.68 6.34
CA PHE A 172 -13.73 -15.91 5.74
C PHE A 172 -13.76 -15.84 4.20
N LYS A 173 -14.91 -16.11 3.58
CA LYS A 173 -15.08 -16.01 2.13
C LYS A 173 -15.24 -14.57 1.64
N SER A 174 -15.59 -13.64 2.53
CA SER A 174 -15.98 -12.27 2.18
C SER A 174 -15.15 -11.19 2.89
N PHE A 175 -13.93 -11.48 3.33
CA PHE A 175 -13.09 -10.46 3.99
C PHE A 175 -12.85 -9.26 3.08
N GLN A 176 -13.35 -8.11 3.50
CA GLN A 176 -13.21 -6.88 2.75
C GLN A 176 -11.74 -6.43 2.67
N GLU A 177 -10.94 -6.72 3.69
CA GLU A 177 -9.52 -6.37 3.74
C GLU A 177 -8.72 -7.10 2.66
N TYR A 178 -9.09 -8.34 2.32
CA TYR A 178 -8.49 -9.05 1.18
C TYR A 178 -8.72 -8.28 -0.12
N LYS A 179 -9.96 -7.83 -0.36
CA LYS A 179 -10.30 -7.04 -1.55
C LYS A 179 -9.52 -5.72 -1.58
N LYS A 180 -9.45 -5.01 -0.45
CA LYS A 180 -8.68 -3.76 -0.33
C LYS A 180 -7.19 -3.97 -0.65
N CYS A 181 -6.59 -5.05 -0.13
CA CYS A 181 -5.21 -5.41 -0.45
C CYS A 181 -5.01 -5.65 -1.96
N LYS A 182 -5.93 -6.40 -2.59
CA LYS A 182 -5.90 -6.69 -4.02
C LYS A 182 -6.03 -5.41 -4.87
N ASP A 183 -6.92 -4.50 -4.48
CA ASP A 183 -7.13 -3.23 -5.18
C ASP A 183 -5.88 -2.34 -5.09
N ILE A 184 -5.22 -2.27 -3.92
CA ILE A 184 -3.97 -1.52 -3.76
C ILE A 184 -2.85 -2.11 -4.64
N LEU A 185 -2.70 -3.43 -4.66
CA LEU A 185 -1.71 -4.11 -5.50
C LEU A 185 -1.96 -3.88 -7.00
N ASN A 186 -3.21 -3.94 -7.43
CA ASN A 186 -3.58 -3.65 -8.82
C ASN A 186 -3.23 -2.19 -9.19
N ASN A 187 -3.52 -1.24 -8.30
CA ASN A 187 -3.18 0.17 -8.52
C ASN A 187 -1.67 0.39 -8.61
N LEU A 188 -0.87 -0.26 -7.75
CA LEU A 188 0.59 -0.22 -7.81
C LEU A 188 1.12 -0.78 -9.14
N THR A 189 0.55 -1.88 -9.62
CA THR A 189 0.92 -2.51 -10.89
C THR A 189 0.56 -1.63 -12.09
N GLN A 190 -0.60 -0.96 -12.07
CA GLN A 190 -0.99 -0.02 -13.12
C GLN A 190 -0.10 1.23 -13.14
N GLN A 191 0.34 1.69 -11.96
CA GLN A 191 1.27 2.83 -11.87
C GLN A 191 2.63 2.50 -12.48
N SER A 192 3.19 1.31 -12.25
CA SER A 192 4.47 0.92 -12.84
C SER A 192 4.41 0.86 -14.37
N GLN A 193 3.32 0.33 -14.93
CA GLN A 193 3.09 0.27 -16.38
C GLN A 193 3.01 1.65 -17.04
N ARG A 194 2.45 2.65 -16.36
CA ARG A 194 2.39 4.03 -16.88
C ARG A 194 3.76 4.69 -16.94
N VAL A 195 4.65 4.39 -15.99
CA VAL A 195 6.02 4.92 -15.98
C VAL A 195 6.81 4.35 -17.16
N GLU A 196 6.64 3.07 -17.50
CA GLU A 196 7.30 2.41 -18.64
C GLU A 196 6.85 2.95 -20.01
N GLN A 197 5.62 3.43 -20.13
CA GLN A 197 5.10 4.06 -21.36
C GLN A 197 5.66 5.47 -21.59
N ILE A 198 6.06 6.18 -20.52
CA ILE A 198 6.68 7.50 -20.63
C ILE A 198 8.14 7.39 -21.09
N SER A 199 8.85 6.33 -20.70
CA SER A 199 10.25 6.08 -21.09
C SER A 199 10.43 5.52 -22.51
N SER A 200 9.36 5.07 -23.17
CA SER A 200 9.39 4.49 -24.52
C SER A 200 9.05 5.47 -25.65
N ASN A 201 8.67 6.73 -25.34
CA ASN A 201 8.50 7.81 -26.32
C ASN A 201 9.52 8.95 -26.08
N PRO A 202 10.69 8.95 -26.76
CA PRO A 202 11.75 9.93 -26.52
C PRO A 202 11.50 11.32 -27.12
N THR A 203 10.38 11.56 -27.78
CA THR A 203 10.01 12.87 -28.34
C THR A 203 9.43 13.81 -27.27
N ILE A 204 10.22 14.12 -26.26
CA ILE A 204 9.90 15.20 -25.33
C ILE A 204 10.75 16.41 -25.71
N ASN A 205 10.12 17.30 -26.51
CA ASN A 205 10.56 18.67 -26.66
C ASN A 205 10.67 19.31 -25.26
N HIS A 206 11.87 19.75 -24.89
CA HIS A 206 12.25 20.30 -23.58
C HIS A 206 11.48 21.59 -23.17
N GLN A 207 10.51 22.04 -23.97
CA GLN A 207 9.70 23.24 -23.72
C GLN A 207 8.28 22.98 -23.18
N GLN A 208 7.82 21.73 -23.02
CA GLN A 208 6.44 21.46 -22.58
C GLN A 208 6.27 20.87 -21.16
N PHE A 209 7.35 20.61 -20.42
CA PHE A 209 7.24 20.01 -19.07
C PHE A 209 6.70 20.95 -17.97
N SER A 210 6.40 22.20 -18.28
CA SER A 210 5.73 23.12 -17.35
C SER A 210 4.19 22.98 -17.32
N GLY A 211 3.58 22.14 -18.17
CA GLY A 211 2.13 22.17 -18.40
C GLY A 211 1.26 21.09 -17.75
N LEU A 212 1.80 19.96 -17.25
CA LEU A 212 0.98 18.75 -17.10
C LEU A 212 0.98 18.03 -15.75
N ILE A 213 1.35 18.70 -14.66
CA ILE A 213 0.99 18.23 -13.31
C ILE A 213 0.34 19.37 -12.51
N ILE A 214 -0.79 19.86 -13.02
CA ILE A 214 -1.83 20.43 -12.17
C ILE A 214 -2.93 19.37 -12.09
N LEU A 215 -2.69 18.31 -11.31
CA LEU A 215 -3.80 17.52 -10.77
C LEU A 215 -4.47 18.41 -9.73
N LYS A 216 -5.57 19.05 -10.15
CA LYS A 216 -6.46 19.85 -9.32
C LYS A 216 -6.72 19.12 -8.00
N SER A 217 -6.16 19.63 -6.92
CA SER A 217 -6.64 19.44 -5.56
C SER A 217 -8.02 20.11 -5.43
N LYS A 218 -9.06 19.49 -5.97
CA LYS A 218 -10.44 19.85 -5.62
C LYS A 218 -10.89 18.98 -4.46
N GLN A 219 -10.93 19.61 -3.30
CA GLN A 219 -11.71 19.22 -2.12
C GLN A 219 -13.07 18.67 -2.56
N VAL A 220 -13.35 17.42 -2.19
CA VAL A 220 -14.72 16.90 -2.16
C VAL A 220 -15.26 17.18 -0.77
N ARG A 221 -16.00 18.29 -0.63
CA ARG A 221 -17.00 18.47 0.44
C ARG A 221 -18.19 17.59 0.08
N ILE A 222 -18.45 16.57 0.88
CA ILE A 222 -19.70 15.81 0.82
C ILE A 222 -20.74 16.60 1.61
N TYR A 223 -21.71 17.20 0.92
CA TYR A 223 -23.00 17.56 1.52
C TYR A 223 -23.95 16.39 1.29
N LEU A 224 -24.36 15.72 2.38
CA LEU A 224 -25.49 14.80 2.37
C LEU A 224 -26.78 15.64 2.51
N GLN A 225 -27.56 15.75 1.44
CA GLN A 225 -28.98 16.04 1.55
C GLN A 225 -29.74 14.72 1.44
N PHE A 226 -30.33 14.31 2.56
CA PHE A 226 -31.42 13.34 2.57
C PHE A 226 -32.66 14.05 2.03
N ASN A 227 -33.22 13.54 0.93
CA ASN A 227 -34.62 13.79 0.60
C ASN A 227 -35.39 12.47 0.69
N GLN A 228 -36.48 12.56 1.43
CA GLN A 228 -37.50 11.56 1.66
C GLN A 228 -38.38 11.35 0.41
N ALA A 229 -39.27 10.35 0.53
CA ALA A 229 -40.39 9.95 -0.33
C ALA A 229 -39.96 8.92 -1.40
N THR A 230 -40.48 7.69 -1.34
CA THR A 230 -41.89 7.27 -1.28
C THR A 230 -42.02 5.91 -0.61
#